data_AF-A0A932P4J3-F1
#
_entry.id   AF-A0A932P4J3-F1
#
_cell.length_a   1.000
_cell.length_b   1.000
_cell.length_c   1.000
_cell.angle_alpha   90.00
_cell.angle_beta   90.00
_cell.angle_gamma   90.00
#
_symmetry.space_group_name_H-M   'P 1'
#
loop_
_entity.id
_entity.type
_entity.pdbx_description
1 polymer ?
#
loop_
_entity_poly.entity_id
_entity_poly.type
_entity_poly.pdbx_seq_one_letter_code
_entity_poly.pdbx_strand_id
1 'polypeptide(L)'
;MQPLEDRRLLSAVPVGPEFLVNTTTDRGQSAPSAAMAPSGDFVLVWSSATLTNSHIFAQRYNAAGAPQGSEIHVDTTGFGAGSPSVAMDSAGNFFVAWQSRFEGNDWGITARRYDAAGVPQGDDFVVNTFTVGPQQNPSVAMDADGDAVIAWESYGQDGDMFGVFARRINSAGVPLGPEFQVNTVTANEQRRPSVAMGSGGDFIVAWDSKYQDGSFEGIYAQAYSAAGVPQGGEFRVNNATGASQAFPSVDVAADGSFVVAWQHEVVGGWHVNARQYTRTDTDGDGVPEIAPTGNEFQVNTVISSILAHPVLATDAEGNFVVAWTRNQDIYARAYDAAGSALDPEFRVNSFTANDQRDPAVAVDTDGDLVIAWQSQNQDGSQDGIFAQRYLLDTDAPANVQIVDDNDPGFSKIGPWANGLGGRENHHFLATEYQGSPPEIASFWSFDDVLPGRYRVSATWFSFGASASIYTNAAPFTVTDSDVGQVRGTTLINQRQMPNDFTDDGSPWEDLGVFDIVGSSIFVQLDSVPLNPNLQYVVAD
;
A
#
# COMPACT_ATOMS: atom_id res chain seq x y z
N MET A 1 3.96 -37.37 14.13
CA MET A 1 4.07 -36.70 12.82
C MET A 1 2.67 -36.39 12.34
N GLN A 2 2.18 -35.23 12.74
CA GLN A 2 1.31 -34.41 11.91
C GLN A 2 2.17 -33.19 11.49
N PRO A 3 2.00 -32.65 10.28
CA PRO A 3 2.78 -31.51 9.80
C PRO A 3 2.35 -30.23 10.51
N LEU A 4 3.31 -29.32 10.67
CA LEU A 4 3.16 -27.98 11.25
C LEU A 4 2.57 -27.00 10.21
N GLU A 5 1.45 -27.37 9.60
CA GLU A 5 0.65 -26.42 8.83
C GLU A 5 -0.03 -25.44 9.81
N ASP A 6 -0.18 -24.19 9.39
CA ASP A 6 -0.95 -23.10 10.03
C ASP A 6 -0.23 -22.03 10.85
N ARG A 7 0.91 -21.47 10.38
CA ARG A 7 1.28 -20.06 10.65
C ARG A 7 1.94 -19.38 9.44
N ARG A 8 1.29 -18.32 8.92
CA ARG A 8 1.69 -17.47 7.79
C ARG A 8 2.29 -16.15 8.31
N LEU A 9 3.37 -15.65 7.69
CA LEU A 9 3.79 -14.25 7.75
C LEU A 9 3.65 -13.71 6.32
N LEU A 10 2.51 -13.08 6.01
CA LEU A 10 2.39 -12.14 4.90
C LEU A 10 2.72 -10.77 5.49
N SER A 11 3.87 -10.19 5.14
CA SER A 11 4.18 -8.81 5.50
C SER A 11 4.21 -7.95 4.27
N ALA A 12 3.55 -6.80 4.29
CA ALA A 12 3.70 -5.79 3.24
C ALA A 12 5.16 -5.30 3.20
N VAL A 13 5.98 -5.86 2.31
CA VAL A 13 7.40 -5.50 2.20
C VAL A 13 7.56 -4.38 1.19
N PRO A 14 8.13 -3.22 1.57
CA PRO A 14 8.32 -2.10 0.65
C PRO A 14 9.25 -2.49 -0.50
N VAL A 15 8.86 -2.14 -1.74
CA VAL A 15 9.67 -2.36 -2.95
C VAL A 15 10.31 -1.06 -3.39
N GLY A 16 11.63 -0.99 -3.22
CA GLY A 16 12.37 0.22 -3.52
C GLY A 16 12.01 1.39 -2.60
N PRO A 17 12.59 2.58 -2.85
CA PRO A 17 12.33 3.76 -2.05
C PRO A 17 10.99 4.40 -2.42
N GLU A 18 10.51 5.24 -1.51
CA GLU A 18 9.42 6.17 -1.81
C GLU A 18 9.81 7.06 -2.97
N PHE A 19 8.84 7.36 -3.83
CA PHE A 19 9.08 8.20 -5.00
C PHE A 19 8.06 9.32 -5.09
N LEU A 20 8.54 10.47 -5.61
CA LEU A 20 7.71 11.60 -5.96
C LEU A 20 6.94 11.27 -7.26
N VAL A 21 5.62 11.45 -7.22
CA VAL A 21 4.73 11.15 -8.34
C VAL A 21 4.65 12.34 -9.30
N ASN A 22 4.44 13.54 -8.76
CA ASN A 22 4.33 14.75 -9.54
C ASN A 22 5.70 15.28 -10.02
N THR A 23 5.79 15.75 -11.26
CA THR A 23 6.95 16.49 -11.76
C THR A 23 6.83 17.99 -11.48
N THR A 24 5.59 18.47 -11.31
CA THR A 24 5.28 19.87 -11.00
C THR A 24 5.47 20.13 -9.50
N THR A 25 6.57 20.78 -9.13
CA THR A 25 6.90 21.09 -7.72
C THR A 25 6.67 22.58 -7.39
N ASP A 26 5.71 23.22 -8.04
CA ASP A 26 5.22 24.52 -7.61
C ASP A 26 3.84 24.37 -6.96
N ARG A 27 3.64 25.08 -5.85
CA ARG A 27 2.37 25.10 -5.09
C ARG A 27 2.01 23.75 -4.50
N GLY A 28 0.72 23.47 -4.31
CA GLY A 28 0.23 22.29 -3.61
C GLY A 28 -0.38 21.30 -4.58
N GLN A 29 -0.02 20.04 -4.40
CA GLN A 29 -0.62 18.88 -5.01
C GLN A 29 -1.48 18.17 -3.96
N SER A 30 -2.67 17.69 -4.31
CA SER A 30 -3.60 17.12 -3.33
C SER A 30 -4.55 16.08 -3.89
N ALA A 31 -5.23 15.38 -2.98
CA ALA A 31 -6.28 14.39 -3.27
C ALA A 31 -5.85 13.35 -4.32
N PRO A 32 -4.81 12.54 -4.03
CA PRO A 32 -4.43 11.46 -4.92
C PRO A 32 -5.55 10.40 -4.99
N SER A 33 -5.63 9.70 -6.12
CA SER A 33 -6.43 8.47 -6.30
C SER A 33 -5.61 7.49 -7.15
N ALA A 34 -5.78 6.19 -6.88
CA ALA A 34 -4.99 5.12 -7.49
C ALA A 34 -5.90 4.05 -8.10
N ALA A 35 -5.48 3.47 -9.21
CA ALA A 35 -6.08 2.27 -9.77
C ALA A 35 -4.98 1.38 -10.37
N MET A 36 -5.14 0.06 -10.25
CA MET A 36 -4.16 -0.93 -10.66
C MET A 36 -4.86 -2.04 -11.45
N ALA A 37 -4.24 -2.48 -12.54
CA ALA A 37 -4.68 -3.65 -13.30
C ALA A 37 -4.11 -4.94 -12.68
N PRO A 38 -4.71 -6.11 -12.96
CA PRO A 38 -4.16 -7.41 -12.55
C PRO A 38 -2.71 -7.68 -12.96
N SER A 39 -2.19 -6.95 -13.97
CA SER A 39 -0.80 -7.05 -14.38
C SER A 39 0.19 -6.31 -13.46
N GLY A 40 -0.31 -5.62 -12.42
CA GLY A 40 0.46 -4.72 -11.55
C GLY A 40 0.69 -3.32 -12.16
N ASP A 41 0.32 -3.08 -13.42
CA ASP A 41 0.40 -1.74 -14.02
C ASP A 41 -0.63 -0.82 -13.35
N PHE A 42 -0.22 0.40 -13.00
CA PHE A 42 -1.07 1.30 -12.23
C PHE A 42 -1.01 2.74 -12.72
N VAL A 43 -2.05 3.50 -12.34
CA VAL A 43 -2.15 4.94 -12.58
C VAL A 43 -2.42 5.65 -11.26
N LEU A 44 -1.74 6.79 -11.07
CA LEU A 44 -2.04 7.72 -10.00
C LEU A 44 -2.58 9.01 -10.62
N VAL A 45 -3.66 9.54 -10.05
CA VAL A 45 -4.25 10.83 -10.43
C VAL A 45 -4.28 11.77 -9.25
N TRP A 46 -4.16 13.08 -9.46
CA TRP A 46 -4.16 14.07 -8.38
C TRP A 46 -4.56 15.46 -8.86
N SER A 47 -4.85 16.35 -7.91
CA SER A 47 -5.11 17.78 -8.17
C SER A 47 -3.82 18.59 -8.06
N SER A 48 -3.55 19.46 -9.03
CA SER A 48 -2.40 20.36 -9.07
C SER A 48 -2.85 21.83 -9.05
N ALA A 49 -2.49 22.55 -7.99
CA ALA A 49 -2.85 23.95 -7.83
C ALA A 49 -1.94 24.89 -8.64
N THR A 50 -2.52 25.89 -9.31
CA THR A 50 -1.83 27.00 -9.96
C THR A 50 -2.13 28.33 -9.25
N LEU A 51 -1.60 29.46 -9.76
CA LEU A 51 -1.86 30.82 -9.25
C LEU A 51 -3.33 31.18 -9.13
N THR A 52 -4.15 30.68 -10.02
CA THR A 52 -5.54 31.13 -10.18
C THR A 52 -6.51 29.97 -10.30
N ASN A 53 -6.02 28.74 -10.34
CA ASN A 53 -6.79 27.59 -10.77
C ASN A 53 -6.27 26.28 -10.16
N SER A 54 -6.98 25.17 -10.38
CA SER A 54 -6.53 23.80 -10.11
C SER A 54 -6.84 22.92 -11.31
N HIS A 55 -5.98 21.95 -11.57
CA HIS A 55 -6.02 21.03 -12.71
C HIS A 55 -5.85 19.59 -12.24
N ILE A 56 -6.30 18.62 -13.02
CA ILE A 56 -6.12 17.20 -12.75
C ILE A 56 -4.97 16.67 -13.57
N PHE A 57 -4.07 15.94 -12.93
CA PHE A 57 -2.97 15.25 -13.59
C PHE A 57 -3.03 13.76 -13.32
N ALA A 58 -2.38 13.00 -14.20
CA ALA A 58 -2.19 11.57 -14.05
C ALA A 58 -0.78 11.16 -14.45
N GLN A 59 -0.25 10.12 -13.82
CA GLN A 59 0.99 9.46 -14.21
C GLN A 59 0.77 7.95 -14.19
N ARG A 60 1.20 7.31 -15.28
CA ARG A 60 1.16 5.85 -15.42
C ARG A 60 2.47 5.24 -14.97
N TYR A 61 2.40 4.03 -14.46
CA TYR A 61 3.52 3.23 -14.02
C TYR A 61 3.33 1.79 -14.49
N ASN A 62 4.44 1.10 -14.75
CA ASN A 62 4.39 -0.35 -14.91
C ASN A 62 4.38 -1.04 -13.54
N ALA A 63 4.19 -2.37 -13.54
CA ALA A 63 4.27 -3.19 -12.34
C ALA A 63 5.55 -3.03 -11.51
N ALA A 64 6.68 -2.62 -12.10
CA ALA A 64 7.90 -2.37 -11.35
C ALA A 64 7.94 -0.98 -10.67
N GLY A 65 6.93 -0.13 -10.87
CA GLY A 65 6.91 1.26 -10.41
C GLY A 65 7.68 2.23 -11.31
N ALA A 66 8.04 1.84 -12.53
CA ALA A 66 8.70 2.73 -13.47
C ALA A 66 7.66 3.55 -14.27
N PRO A 67 7.80 4.89 -14.34
CA PRO A 67 6.84 5.74 -15.03
C PRO A 67 6.76 5.42 -16.53
N GLN A 68 5.54 5.34 -17.05
CA GLN A 68 5.23 5.06 -18.46
C GLN A 68 4.77 6.34 -19.16
N GLY A 69 5.67 6.94 -19.94
CA GLY A 69 5.41 8.23 -20.60
C GLY A 69 5.53 9.43 -19.65
N SER A 70 5.14 10.60 -20.14
CA SER A 70 5.07 11.84 -19.34
C SER A 70 3.75 11.94 -18.59
N GLU A 71 3.70 12.87 -17.63
CA GLU A 71 2.45 13.25 -16.98
C GLU A 71 1.40 13.67 -18.01
N ILE A 72 0.15 13.31 -17.69
CA ILE A 72 -1.02 13.59 -18.50
C ILE A 72 -1.77 14.73 -17.81
N HIS A 73 -1.97 15.83 -18.53
CA HIS A 73 -2.92 16.86 -18.10
C HIS A 73 -4.33 16.38 -18.48
N VAL A 74 -5.13 16.03 -17.47
CA VAL A 74 -6.39 15.30 -17.65
C VAL A 74 -7.53 16.22 -18.08
N ASP A 75 -7.73 17.32 -17.37
CA ASP A 75 -8.79 18.29 -17.67
C ASP A 75 -8.38 19.22 -18.82
N THR A 76 -9.27 19.39 -19.77
CA THR A 76 -9.07 20.27 -20.94
C THR A 76 -10.08 21.40 -20.99
N THR A 77 -11.19 21.28 -20.27
CA THR A 77 -12.23 22.30 -20.15
C THR A 77 -12.58 22.58 -18.68
N GLY A 78 -13.28 23.70 -18.46
CA GLY A 78 -13.65 24.15 -17.13
C GLY A 78 -12.54 24.87 -16.38
N PHE A 79 -12.84 25.27 -15.14
CA PHE A 79 -11.87 25.84 -14.21
C PHE A 79 -12.16 25.34 -12.79
N GLY A 80 -11.11 25.27 -11.99
CA GLY A 80 -11.10 24.81 -10.62
C GLY A 80 -11.39 23.33 -10.59
N ALA A 81 -10.54 22.49 -11.18
CA ALA A 81 -10.71 21.04 -11.13
C ALA A 81 -10.14 20.49 -9.82
N GLY A 82 -10.83 19.53 -9.19
CA GLY A 82 -10.37 18.90 -7.95
C GLY A 82 -11.08 17.59 -7.64
N SER A 83 -10.68 16.95 -6.53
CA SER A 83 -11.20 15.66 -6.05
C SER A 83 -11.29 14.59 -7.15
N PRO A 84 -10.18 14.25 -7.83
CA PRO A 84 -10.20 13.24 -8.87
C PRO A 84 -10.38 11.84 -8.27
N SER A 85 -11.06 10.98 -9.02
CA SER A 85 -11.17 9.54 -8.77
C SER A 85 -10.86 8.81 -10.07
N VAL A 86 -10.12 7.70 -9.98
CA VAL A 86 -9.74 6.88 -11.13
C VAL A 86 -10.15 5.42 -10.93
N ALA A 87 -10.60 4.78 -12.01
CA ALA A 87 -10.82 3.35 -12.11
C ALA A 87 -10.12 2.80 -13.36
N MET A 88 -9.66 1.56 -13.32
CA MET A 88 -8.90 0.91 -14.39
C MET A 88 -9.49 -0.47 -14.70
N ASP A 89 -9.54 -0.85 -15.98
CA ASP A 89 -9.97 -2.18 -16.40
C ASP A 89 -8.78 -3.14 -16.44
N SER A 90 -9.07 -4.43 -16.64
CA SER A 90 -8.02 -5.46 -16.71
C SER A 90 -7.03 -5.29 -17.88
N ALA A 91 -7.37 -4.48 -18.89
CA ALA A 91 -6.50 -4.17 -20.02
C ALA A 91 -5.64 -2.91 -19.80
N GLY A 92 -5.83 -2.21 -18.67
CA GLY A 92 -5.13 -0.97 -18.33
C GLY A 92 -5.79 0.30 -18.86
N ASN A 93 -6.94 0.23 -19.54
CA ASN A 93 -7.69 1.43 -19.87
C ASN A 93 -8.26 2.02 -18.58
N PHE A 94 -8.39 3.35 -18.52
CA PHE A 94 -8.80 3.99 -17.28
C PHE A 94 -9.75 5.17 -17.50
N PHE A 95 -10.58 5.38 -16.49
CA PHE A 95 -11.59 6.42 -16.41
C PHE A 95 -11.23 7.36 -15.27
N VAL A 96 -11.18 8.67 -15.53
CA VAL A 96 -10.96 9.69 -14.50
C VAL A 96 -12.21 10.54 -14.39
N ALA A 97 -12.74 10.68 -13.18
CA ALA A 97 -13.85 11.57 -12.85
C ALA A 97 -13.38 12.63 -11.85
N TRP A 98 -13.82 13.88 -11.99
CA TRP A 98 -13.44 14.98 -11.11
C TRP A 98 -14.57 16.01 -11.02
N GLN A 99 -14.51 16.85 -10.00
CA GLN A 99 -15.39 18.03 -9.93
C GLN A 99 -14.73 19.21 -10.63
N SER A 100 -15.50 19.98 -11.40
CA SER A 100 -15.03 21.20 -12.09
C SER A 100 -16.12 22.25 -12.16
N ARG A 101 -15.74 23.53 -12.27
CA ARG A 101 -16.69 24.63 -12.51
C ARG A 101 -16.76 24.97 -14.00
N PHE A 102 -17.94 25.41 -14.43
CA PHE A 102 -18.19 25.91 -15.78
C PHE A 102 -18.74 27.34 -15.73
N GLU A 103 -18.57 28.11 -16.80
CA GLU A 103 -19.09 29.48 -16.85
C GLU A 103 -20.61 29.50 -16.65
N GLY A 104 -21.05 30.13 -15.56
CA GLY A 104 -22.47 30.23 -15.21
C GLY A 104 -23.05 29.03 -14.46
N ASN A 105 -22.23 28.05 -14.09
CA ASN A 105 -22.60 26.93 -13.21
C ASN A 105 -21.80 26.97 -11.90
N ASP A 106 -22.34 26.35 -10.84
CA ASP A 106 -21.56 25.93 -9.68
C ASP A 106 -20.61 24.77 -10.07
N TRP A 107 -20.22 23.93 -9.11
CA TRP A 107 -19.47 22.71 -9.38
C TRP A 107 -20.34 21.67 -10.08
N GLY A 108 -19.79 21.03 -11.11
CA GLY A 108 -20.35 19.87 -11.77
C GLY A 108 -19.36 18.70 -11.78
N ILE A 109 -19.84 17.52 -12.19
CA ILE A 109 -19.02 16.32 -12.33
C ILE A 109 -18.63 16.15 -13.79
N THR A 110 -17.34 16.03 -14.04
CA THR A 110 -16.74 15.85 -15.37
C THR A 110 -15.93 14.58 -15.39
N ALA A 111 -15.83 13.94 -16.54
CA ALA A 111 -15.00 12.75 -16.68
C ALA A 111 -14.34 12.65 -18.05
N ARG A 112 -13.30 11.81 -18.12
CA ARG A 112 -12.57 11.50 -19.36
C ARG A 112 -11.98 10.10 -19.33
N ARG A 113 -11.89 9.51 -20.52
CA ARG A 113 -11.41 8.15 -20.75
C ARG A 113 -10.04 8.15 -21.40
N TYR A 114 -9.26 7.13 -21.07
CA TYR A 114 -7.94 6.89 -21.62
C TYR A 114 -7.78 5.42 -21.96
N ASP A 115 -7.03 5.15 -23.03
CA ASP A 115 -6.57 3.79 -23.26
C ASP A 115 -5.39 3.44 -22.33
N ALA A 116 -4.98 2.18 -22.37
CA ALA A 116 -3.84 1.67 -21.62
C ALA A 116 -2.51 2.35 -21.95
N ALA A 117 -2.39 3.12 -23.03
CA ALA A 117 -1.19 3.92 -23.32
C ALA A 117 -1.26 5.33 -22.69
N GLY A 118 -2.39 5.73 -22.12
CA GLY A 118 -2.64 7.08 -21.63
C GLY A 118 -3.12 8.04 -22.73
N VAL A 119 -3.59 7.53 -23.86
CA VAL A 119 -4.14 8.36 -24.94
C VAL A 119 -5.64 8.61 -24.67
N PRO A 120 -6.09 9.87 -24.65
CA PRO A 120 -7.48 10.19 -24.37
C PRO A 120 -8.42 9.65 -25.46
N GLN A 121 -9.46 8.95 -25.05
CA GLN A 121 -10.50 8.39 -25.92
C GLN A 121 -11.66 9.38 -26.09
N GLY A 122 -11.33 10.61 -26.51
CA GLY A 122 -12.28 11.72 -26.66
C GLY A 122 -11.98 12.91 -25.73
N ASP A 123 -12.86 13.91 -25.81
CA ASP A 123 -12.82 15.08 -24.94
C ASP A 123 -13.38 14.76 -23.54
N ASP A 124 -13.12 15.64 -22.58
CA ASP A 124 -13.83 15.60 -21.31
C ASP A 124 -15.31 15.92 -21.50
N PHE A 125 -16.17 15.37 -20.63
CA PHE A 125 -17.62 15.54 -20.73
C PHE A 125 -18.28 15.61 -19.36
N VAL A 126 -19.36 16.38 -19.27
CA VAL A 126 -20.14 16.55 -18.03
C VAL A 126 -21.02 15.33 -17.81
N VAL A 127 -20.95 14.76 -16.60
CA VAL A 127 -21.67 13.55 -16.18
C VAL A 127 -23.05 13.89 -15.65
N ASN A 128 -23.18 14.92 -14.81
CA ASN A 128 -24.45 15.32 -14.22
C ASN A 128 -25.35 16.06 -15.21
N THR A 129 -26.66 15.95 -15.03
CA THR A 129 -27.68 16.71 -15.77
C THR A 129 -28.36 17.76 -14.91
N PHE A 130 -28.44 17.55 -13.60
CA PHE A 130 -28.88 18.56 -12.65
C PHE A 130 -27.77 19.58 -12.39
N THR A 131 -28.08 20.87 -12.51
CA THR A 131 -27.09 21.96 -12.46
C THR A 131 -27.43 23.05 -11.42
N VAL A 132 -28.38 22.80 -10.54
CA VAL A 132 -28.73 23.76 -9.48
C VAL A 132 -27.89 23.43 -8.26
N GLY A 133 -27.13 24.39 -7.75
CA GLY A 133 -26.21 24.14 -6.65
C GLY A 133 -25.04 23.23 -7.04
N PRO A 134 -24.12 22.97 -6.10
CA PRO A 134 -22.91 22.20 -6.39
C PRO A 134 -23.17 20.68 -6.47
N GLN A 135 -22.52 20.03 -7.44
CA GLN A 135 -22.27 18.60 -7.50
C GLN A 135 -20.77 18.35 -7.25
N GLN A 136 -20.43 17.49 -6.29
CA GLN A 136 -19.07 17.40 -5.73
C GLN A 136 -18.67 15.97 -5.37
N ASN A 137 -17.37 15.79 -5.08
CA ASN A 137 -16.77 14.56 -4.55
C ASN A 137 -17.16 13.30 -5.34
N PRO A 138 -16.79 13.20 -6.63
CA PRO A 138 -17.10 12.02 -7.41
C PRO A 138 -16.25 10.82 -7.00
N SER A 139 -16.82 9.63 -7.09
CA SER A 139 -16.15 8.33 -7.03
C SER A 139 -16.53 7.55 -8.29
N VAL A 140 -15.55 6.93 -8.96
CA VAL A 140 -15.75 6.12 -10.16
C VAL A 140 -15.31 4.67 -9.92
N ALA A 141 -16.09 3.73 -10.44
CA ALA A 141 -15.73 2.32 -10.55
C ALA A 141 -16.05 1.82 -11.97
N MET A 142 -15.31 0.82 -12.45
CA MET A 142 -15.39 0.32 -13.82
C MET A 142 -15.31 -1.20 -13.86
N ASP A 143 -16.07 -1.84 -14.75
CA ASP A 143 -16.05 -3.28 -14.94
C ASP A 143 -15.02 -3.72 -16.01
N ALA A 144 -14.96 -5.03 -16.27
CA ALA A 144 -14.01 -5.61 -17.21
C ALA A 144 -14.31 -5.27 -18.68
N ASP A 145 -15.54 -4.85 -19.01
CA ASP A 145 -15.94 -4.41 -20.35
C ASP A 145 -15.68 -2.91 -20.57
N GLY A 146 -15.23 -2.21 -19.52
CA GLY A 146 -14.96 -0.78 -19.51
C GLY A 146 -16.21 0.08 -19.25
N ASP A 147 -17.35 -0.52 -18.90
CA ASP A 147 -18.52 0.21 -18.45
C ASP A 147 -18.28 0.71 -17.02
N ALA A 148 -18.68 1.94 -16.74
CA ALA A 148 -18.38 2.63 -15.50
C ALA A 148 -19.65 3.14 -14.79
N VAL A 149 -19.55 3.28 -13.48
CA VAL A 149 -20.49 4.03 -12.65
C VAL A 149 -19.75 5.16 -11.96
N ILE A 150 -20.34 6.35 -11.98
CA ILE A 150 -19.81 7.51 -11.25
C ILE A 150 -20.88 7.92 -10.23
N ALA A 151 -20.51 7.97 -8.96
CA ALA A 151 -21.36 8.45 -7.86
C ALA A 151 -20.82 9.79 -7.33
N TRP A 152 -21.70 10.71 -6.91
CA TRP A 152 -21.35 12.04 -6.41
C TRP A 152 -22.39 12.57 -5.41
N GLU A 153 -22.02 13.59 -4.64
CA GLU A 153 -22.99 14.33 -3.80
C GLU A 153 -23.57 15.53 -4.57
N SER A 154 -24.87 15.77 -4.44
CA SER A 154 -25.60 16.82 -5.16
C SER A 154 -26.46 17.63 -4.22
N TYR A 155 -26.29 18.95 -4.20
CA TYR A 155 -27.05 19.84 -3.32
C TYR A 155 -28.43 20.20 -3.90
N GLY A 156 -29.50 19.98 -3.14
CA GLY A 156 -30.85 20.40 -3.50
C GLY A 156 -31.59 19.48 -4.47
N GLN A 157 -30.94 18.43 -4.99
CA GLN A 157 -31.50 17.61 -6.07
C GLN A 157 -32.62 16.69 -5.58
N ASP A 158 -32.54 16.18 -4.35
CA ASP A 158 -33.57 15.35 -3.72
C ASP A 158 -34.60 16.15 -2.92
N GLY A 159 -34.48 17.49 -2.93
CA GLY A 159 -35.38 18.41 -2.23
C GLY A 159 -34.92 18.83 -0.83
N ASP A 160 -33.75 18.37 -0.35
CA ASP A 160 -33.12 18.84 0.88
C ASP A 160 -31.66 19.27 0.63
N MET A 161 -30.74 19.08 1.57
CA MET A 161 -29.34 19.52 1.46
C MET A 161 -28.55 18.67 0.44
N PHE A 162 -27.53 17.90 0.84
CA PHE A 162 -26.81 17.03 -0.08
C PHE A 162 -27.46 15.65 -0.11
N GLY A 163 -27.72 15.13 -1.32
CA GLY A 163 -28.09 13.74 -1.58
C GLY A 163 -27.01 13.03 -2.42
N VAL A 164 -27.07 11.70 -2.51
CA VAL A 164 -26.14 10.89 -3.29
C VAL A 164 -26.77 10.47 -4.62
N PHE A 165 -26.08 10.75 -5.71
CA PHE A 165 -26.54 10.46 -7.06
C PHE A 165 -25.47 9.69 -7.83
N ALA A 166 -25.90 8.95 -8.84
CA ALA A 166 -24.99 8.22 -9.70
C ALA A 166 -25.47 8.18 -11.15
N ARG A 167 -24.54 7.86 -12.05
CA ARG A 167 -24.84 7.61 -13.47
C ARG A 167 -23.94 6.52 -14.02
N ARG A 168 -24.54 5.63 -14.80
CA ARG A 168 -23.85 4.59 -15.56
C ARG A 168 -23.44 5.12 -16.92
N ILE A 169 -22.24 4.77 -17.34
CA ILE A 169 -21.61 5.19 -18.60
C ILE A 169 -20.99 3.95 -19.23
N ASN A 170 -21.14 3.77 -20.53
CA ASN A 170 -20.49 2.65 -21.20
C ASN A 170 -19.00 2.93 -21.48
N SER A 171 -18.29 1.90 -21.94
CA SER A 171 -16.90 2.01 -22.39
C SER A 171 -16.64 3.04 -23.49
N ALA A 172 -17.68 3.43 -24.23
CA ALA A 172 -17.65 4.50 -25.23
C ALA A 172 -17.91 5.92 -24.64
N GLY A 173 -18.04 6.07 -23.32
CA GLY A 173 -18.30 7.35 -22.65
C GLY A 173 -19.72 7.85 -22.80
N VAL A 174 -20.63 6.99 -23.27
CA VAL A 174 -22.04 7.33 -23.48
C VAL A 174 -22.85 6.91 -22.26
N PRO A 175 -23.67 7.79 -21.67
CA PRO A 175 -24.55 7.42 -20.58
C PRO A 175 -25.50 6.28 -20.94
N LEU A 176 -25.56 5.27 -20.07
CA LEU A 176 -26.46 4.11 -20.20
C LEU A 176 -27.88 4.38 -19.66
N GLY A 177 -28.14 5.62 -19.25
CA GLY A 177 -29.42 6.08 -18.71
C GLY A 177 -29.36 7.51 -18.17
N PRO A 178 -30.47 7.99 -17.56
CA PRO A 178 -30.44 9.19 -16.75
C PRO A 178 -29.55 9.00 -15.51
N GLU A 179 -29.16 10.11 -14.88
CA GLU A 179 -28.69 10.03 -13.49
C GLU A 179 -29.83 9.57 -12.57
N PHE A 180 -29.49 8.89 -11.48
CA PHE A 180 -30.44 8.36 -10.52
C PHE A 180 -29.96 8.61 -9.10
N GLN A 181 -30.91 8.74 -8.17
CA GLN A 181 -30.64 8.91 -6.75
C GLN A 181 -30.28 7.56 -6.11
N VAL A 182 -29.25 7.55 -5.27
CA VAL A 182 -28.77 6.37 -4.57
C VAL A 182 -29.41 6.23 -3.19
N ASN A 183 -29.39 7.32 -2.39
CA ASN A 183 -30.02 7.34 -1.08
C ASN A 183 -31.55 7.29 -1.19
N THR A 184 -32.19 6.51 -0.32
CA THR A 184 -33.65 6.51 -0.16
C THR A 184 -34.09 7.56 0.86
N VAL A 185 -33.28 7.79 1.90
CA VAL A 185 -33.52 8.85 2.89
C VAL A 185 -33.01 10.18 2.37
N THR A 186 -33.89 11.18 2.33
CA THR A 186 -33.59 12.52 1.80
C THR A 186 -33.48 13.59 2.88
N ALA A 187 -33.73 13.26 4.15
CA ALA A 187 -33.70 14.26 5.20
C ALA A 187 -32.25 14.57 5.59
N ASN A 188 -31.92 15.86 5.72
CA ASN A 188 -30.58 16.36 6.04
C ASN A 188 -29.55 16.11 4.93
N GLU A 189 -28.34 15.65 5.29
CA GLU A 189 -27.21 15.51 4.37
C GLU A 189 -26.80 14.04 4.26
N GLN A 190 -26.66 13.55 3.03
CA GLN A 190 -26.01 12.30 2.63
C GLN A 190 -24.79 12.65 1.75
N ARG A 191 -23.59 12.21 2.15
CA ARG A 191 -22.34 12.76 1.63
C ARG A 191 -21.26 11.70 1.42
N ARG A 192 -20.21 12.14 0.71
CA ARG A 192 -18.94 11.39 0.50
C ARG A 192 -19.19 9.97 -0.05
N PRO A 193 -19.83 9.84 -1.22
CA PRO A 193 -20.06 8.53 -1.78
C PRO A 193 -18.74 7.85 -2.19
N SER A 194 -18.66 6.56 -1.94
CA SER A 194 -17.65 5.65 -2.46
C SER A 194 -18.37 4.55 -3.25
N VAL A 195 -17.92 4.26 -4.46
CA VAL A 195 -18.49 3.21 -5.31
C VAL A 195 -17.44 2.19 -5.68
N ALA A 196 -17.83 0.91 -5.69
CA ALA A 196 -17.03 -0.20 -6.16
C ALA A 196 -17.88 -1.12 -7.05
N MET A 197 -17.25 -1.74 -8.04
CA MET A 197 -17.90 -2.52 -9.09
C MET A 197 -17.10 -3.80 -9.34
N GLY A 198 -17.80 -4.94 -9.31
CA GLY A 198 -17.21 -6.22 -9.71
C GLY A 198 -17.09 -6.35 -11.22
N SER A 199 -16.30 -7.31 -11.68
CA SER A 199 -16.03 -7.54 -13.12
C SER A 199 -17.26 -7.80 -13.98
N GLY A 200 -18.36 -8.27 -13.38
CA GLY A 200 -19.66 -8.46 -14.04
C GLY A 200 -20.55 -7.22 -14.10
N GLY A 201 -20.09 -6.06 -13.62
CA GLY A 201 -20.82 -4.78 -13.63
C GLY A 201 -21.73 -4.54 -12.42
N ASP A 202 -21.95 -5.56 -11.59
CA ASP A 202 -22.64 -5.42 -10.30
C ASP A 202 -21.85 -4.48 -9.37
N PHE A 203 -22.52 -3.53 -8.71
CA PHE A 203 -21.85 -2.49 -7.94
C PHE A 203 -22.53 -2.20 -6.60
N ILE A 204 -21.77 -1.55 -5.71
CA ILE A 204 -22.19 -1.11 -4.37
C ILE A 204 -21.77 0.35 -4.20
N VAL A 205 -22.66 1.18 -3.63
CA VAL A 205 -22.34 2.56 -3.26
C VAL A 205 -22.50 2.68 -1.74
N ALA A 206 -21.48 3.22 -1.07
CA ALA A 206 -21.50 3.54 0.37
C ALA A 206 -21.38 5.06 0.58
N TRP A 207 -22.02 5.59 1.63
CA TRP A 207 -22.01 7.03 1.96
C TRP A 207 -22.25 7.26 3.44
N ASP A 208 -21.94 8.47 3.93
CA ASP A 208 -22.34 8.90 5.27
C ASP A 208 -23.65 9.68 5.25
N SER A 209 -24.50 9.45 6.25
CA SER A 209 -25.86 10.02 6.34
C SER A 209 -26.10 10.61 7.72
N LYS A 210 -26.53 11.88 7.74
CA LYS A 210 -26.69 12.66 8.97
C LYS A 210 -28.06 12.46 9.62
N TYR A 211 -28.08 12.14 10.91
CA TYR A 211 -29.29 11.96 11.73
C TYR A 211 -30.20 10.79 11.35
N GLN A 212 -29.81 9.94 10.38
CA GLN A 212 -30.64 8.83 9.94
C GLN A 212 -30.78 7.71 10.97
N ASP A 213 -29.74 7.45 11.77
CA ASP A 213 -29.77 6.48 12.87
C ASP A 213 -30.15 7.10 14.22
N GLY A 214 -30.47 8.40 14.24
CA GLY A 214 -30.79 9.18 15.44
C GLY A 214 -29.58 9.85 16.12
N SER A 215 -28.35 9.72 15.60
CA SER A 215 -27.16 10.45 16.06
C SER A 215 -26.52 11.26 14.93
N PHE A 216 -25.22 11.56 14.96
CA PHE A 216 -24.56 12.40 13.95
C PHE A 216 -24.53 11.71 12.57
N GLU A 217 -23.36 11.52 11.95
CA GLU A 217 -23.23 10.75 10.72
C GLU A 217 -23.21 9.24 11.02
N GLY A 218 -23.90 8.45 10.20
CA GLY A 218 -23.81 6.99 10.16
C GLY A 218 -23.50 6.50 8.74
N ILE A 219 -23.00 5.27 8.59
CA ILE A 219 -22.59 4.71 7.29
C ILE A 219 -23.70 3.84 6.70
N TYR A 220 -24.06 4.12 5.45
CA TYR A 220 -25.10 3.42 4.71
C TYR A 220 -24.57 2.97 3.36
N ALA A 221 -25.21 1.96 2.79
CA ALA A 221 -24.88 1.46 1.47
C ALA A 221 -26.11 0.95 0.73
N GLN A 222 -25.98 0.86 -0.60
CA GLN A 222 -26.98 0.27 -1.48
C GLN A 222 -26.33 -0.51 -2.62
N ALA A 223 -26.80 -1.74 -2.81
CA ALA A 223 -26.32 -2.65 -3.84
C ALA A 223 -27.16 -2.53 -5.12
N TYR A 224 -26.51 -2.69 -6.26
CA TYR A 224 -27.12 -2.64 -7.58
C TYR A 224 -26.62 -3.77 -8.46
N SER A 225 -27.50 -4.26 -9.32
CA SER A 225 -27.09 -5.11 -10.44
C SER A 225 -26.32 -4.30 -11.49
N ALA A 226 -25.69 -4.99 -12.42
CA ALA A 226 -25.04 -4.40 -13.59
C ALA A 226 -25.97 -3.49 -14.39
N ALA A 227 -27.29 -3.73 -14.39
CA ALA A 227 -28.27 -2.86 -15.06
C ALA A 227 -28.56 -1.54 -14.31
N GLY A 228 -28.04 -1.37 -13.08
CA GLY A 228 -28.40 -0.27 -12.20
C GLY A 228 -29.73 -0.47 -11.48
N VAL A 229 -30.20 -1.72 -11.37
CA VAL A 229 -31.40 -2.05 -10.59
C VAL A 229 -31.00 -2.35 -9.14
N PRO A 230 -31.57 -1.64 -8.15
CA PRO A 230 -31.39 -1.93 -6.72
C PRO A 230 -31.54 -3.42 -6.37
N GLN A 231 -30.61 -3.96 -5.59
CA GLN A 231 -30.64 -5.32 -5.05
C GLN A 231 -30.96 -5.23 -3.56
N GLY A 232 -32.26 -5.21 -3.24
CA GLY A 232 -32.74 -4.90 -1.91
C GLY A 232 -32.88 -3.39 -1.64
N GLY A 233 -33.06 -3.05 -0.38
CA GLY A 233 -33.13 -1.67 0.09
C GLY A 233 -31.81 -1.20 0.68
N GLU A 234 -31.68 0.11 0.80
CA GLU A 234 -30.60 0.74 1.54
C GLU A 234 -30.46 0.12 2.95
N PHE A 235 -29.22 -0.14 3.37
CA PHE A 235 -28.91 -0.73 4.66
C PHE A 235 -27.80 0.01 5.38
N ARG A 236 -27.83 -0.03 6.72
CA ARG A 236 -26.80 0.57 7.57
C ARG A 236 -25.61 -0.37 7.73
N VAL A 237 -24.41 0.15 7.57
CA VAL A 237 -23.15 -0.59 7.65
C VAL A 237 -22.65 -0.70 9.09
N ASN A 238 -22.62 0.43 9.82
CA ASN A 238 -22.16 0.50 11.21
C ASN A 238 -23.20 -0.07 12.18
N ASN A 239 -22.71 -0.71 13.27
CA ASN A 239 -23.59 -1.13 14.37
C ASN A 239 -23.76 -0.03 15.42
N ALA A 240 -22.68 0.69 15.74
CA ALA A 240 -22.69 1.79 16.69
C ALA A 240 -23.49 2.98 16.14
N THR A 241 -24.43 3.51 16.92
CA THR A 241 -25.29 4.64 16.53
C THR A 241 -25.04 5.88 17.38
N GLY A 242 -23.88 5.95 18.04
CA GLY A 242 -23.51 7.10 18.86
C GLY A 242 -22.21 7.68 18.33
N ALA A 243 -22.04 9.00 18.47
CA ALA A 243 -20.94 9.76 17.86
C ALA A 243 -20.98 9.73 16.32
N SER A 244 -20.03 10.40 15.66
CA SER A 244 -19.97 10.48 14.19
C SER A 244 -19.24 9.28 13.58
N GLN A 245 -19.84 8.66 12.56
CA GLN A 245 -19.20 7.75 11.61
C GLN A 245 -19.24 8.34 10.20
N ALA A 246 -18.09 8.56 9.57
CA ALA A 246 -17.98 9.28 8.31
C ALA A 246 -16.89 8.72 7.39
N PHE A 247 -16.77 9.27 6.17
CA PHE A 247 -15.76 8.92 5.17
C PHE A 247 -15.70 7.41 4.88
N PRO A 248 -16.78 6.81 4.35
CA PRO A 248 -16.73 5.42 3.95
C PRO A 248 -15.86 5.22 2.71
N SER A 249 -15.16 4.10 2.68
CA SER A 249 -14.53 3.53 1.50
C SER A 249 -15.06 2.11 1.33
N VAL A 250 -15.44 1.73 0.12
CA VAL A 250 -15.92 0.38 -0.22
C VAL A 250 -15.11 -0.18 -1.38
N ASP A 251 -14.84 -1.49 -1.35
CA ASP A 251 -14.28 -2.23 -2.49
C ASP A 251 -14.82 -3.66 -2.55
N VAL A 252 -14.77 -4.28 -3.73
CA VAL A 252 -15.44 -5.54 -4.08
C VAL A 252 -14.41 -6.57 -4.55
N ALA A 253 -14.47 -7.78 -3.98
CA ALA A 253 -13.67 -8.93 -4.41
C ALA A 253 -14.27 -9.61 -5.66
N ALA A 254 -13.52 -10.53 -6.29
CA ALA A 254 -13.95 -11.16 -7.53
C ALA A 254 -15.22 -12.03 -7.39
N ASP A 255 -15.51 -12.54 -6.19
CA ASP A 255 -16.72 -13.32 -5.89
C ASP A 255 -17.95 -12.45 -5.58
N GLY A 256 -17.80 -11.11 -5.59
CA GLY A 256 -18.85 -10.15 -5.28
C GLY A 256 -19.01 -9.84 -3.78
N SER A 257 -18.25 -10.49 -2.90
CA SER A 257 -18.10 -10.03 -1.52
C SER A 257 -17.44 -8.65 -1.48
N PHE A 258 -17.68 -7.90 -0.41
CA PHE A 258 -17.17 -6.54 -0.31
C PHE A 258 -16.85 -6.13 1.12
N VAL A 259 -15.97 -5.15 1.24
CA VAL A 259 -15.55 -4.57 2.51
C VAL A 259 -15.88 -3.09 2.52
N VAL A 260 -16.40 -2.59 3.63
CA VAL A 260 -16.56 -1.16 3.87
C VAL A 260 -15.69 -0.77 5.06
N ALA A 261 -14.84 0.24 4.90
CA ALA A 261 -14.09 0.87 5.99
C ALA A 261 -14.56 2.31 6.20
N TRP A 262 -14.52 2.80 7.43
CA TRP A 262 -14.95 4.16 7.78
C TRP A 262 -14.25 4.66 9.04
N GLN A 263 -14.26 5.98 9.26
CA GLN A 263 -13.80 6.54 10.52
C GLN A 263 -14.93 6.61 11.55
N HIS A 264 -14.60 6.41 12.81
CA HIS A 264 -15.51 6.42 13.94
C HIS A 264 -14.96 7.32 15.05
N GLU A 265 -15.72 8.34 15.41
CA GLU A 265 -15.41 9.25 16.51
C GLU A 265 -15.41 8.52 17.86
N VAL A 266 -14.33 8.67 18.62
CA VAL A 266 -14.17 8.12 19.97
C VAL A 266 -13.62 9.19 20.92
N VAL A 267 -13.68 8.93 22.22
CA VAL A 267 -13.08 9.85 23.20
C VAL A 267 -11.58 9.97 22.93
N GLY A 268 -11.15 11.18 22.57
CA GLY A 268 -9.73 11.49 22.29
C GLY A 268 -9.33 11.46 20.82
N GLY A 269 -10.24 11.13 19.88
CA GLY A 269 -9.95 11.19 18.46
C GLY A 269 -10.80 10.24 17.61
N TRP A 270 -10.16 9.53 16.68
CA TRP A 270 -10.81 8.72 15.67
C TRP A 270 -10.22 7.30 15.61
N HIS A 271 -11.10 6.31 15.54
CA HIS A 271 -10.77 4.98 15.07
C HIS A 271 -11.13 4.83 13.60
N VAL A 272 -10.53 3.83 12.96
CA VAL A 272 -10.94 3.29 11.67
C VAL A 272 -11.57 1.94 11.96
N ASN A 273 -12.78 1.72 11.45
CA ASN A 273 -13.49 0.47 11.56
C ASN A 273 -13.76 -0.08 10.16
N ALA A 274 -13.97 -1.39 10.09
CA ALA A 274 -14.36 -2.04 8.84
C ALA A 274 -15.38 -3.15 9.10
N ARG A 275 -16.09 -3.53 8.03
CA ARG A 275 -17.04 -4.63 8.03
C ARG A 275 -17.15 -5.25 6.64
N GLN A 276 -17.19 -6.58 6.64
CA GLN A 276 -17.24 -7.40 5.44
C GLN A 276 -18.64 -7.96 5.21
N TYR A 277 -18.98 -8.17 3.94
CA TYR A 277 -20.29 -8.64 3.48
C TYR A 277 -20.14 -9.67 2.38
N THR A 278 -21.04 -10.66 2.39
CA THR A 278 -21.32 -11.50 1.23
C THR A 278 -22.43 -10.89 0.39
N ARG A 279 -22.38 -11.21 -0.91
CA ARG A 279 -23.45 -10.95 -1.87
C ARG A 279 -23.79 -12.27 -2.57
N THR A 280 -24.79 -12.97 -2.08
CA THR A 280 -25.11 -14.33 -2.55
C THR A 280 -26.60 -14.48 -2.73
N ASP A 281 -27.03 -15.01 -3.87
CA ASP A 281 -28.42 -15.42 -4.10
C ASP A 281 -28.64 -16.81 -3.47
N THR A 282 -29.15 -16.83 -2.25
CA THR A 282 -29.34 -18.04 -1.45
C THR A 282 -30.68 -18.74 -1.72
N ASP A 283 -31.68 -18.01 -2.22
CA ASP A 283 -33.02 -18.53 -2.48
C ASP A 283 -33.31 -18.82 -3.97
N GLY A 284 -32.44 -18.37 -4.87
CA GLY A 284 -32.45 -18.63 -6.30
C GLY A 284 -33.43 -17.74 -7.07
N ASP A 285 -33.84 -16.60 -6.52
CA ASP A 285 -34.78 -15.67 -7.15
C ASP A 285 -34.11 -14.69 -8.14
N GLY A 286 -32.77 -14.68 -8.20
CA GLY A 286 -31.96 -13.81 -9.04
C GLY A 286 -31.63 -12.45 -8.42
N VAL A 287 -31.96 -12.21 -7.15
CA VAL A 287 -31.62 -11.02 -6.38
C VAL A 287 -30.70 -11.42 -5.21
N PRO A 288 -29.38 -11.16 -5.31
CA PRO A 288 -28.47 -11.55 -4.25
C PRO A 288 -28.80 -10.91 -2.91
N GLU A 289 -28.78 -11.69 -1.83
CA GLU A 289 -28.86 -11.15 -0.48
C GLU A 289 -27.51 -10.59 -0.02
N ILE A 290 -27.59 -9.42 0.59
CA ILE A 290 -26.44 -8.75 1.21
C ILE A 290 -26.45 -9.09 2.70
N ALA A 291 -25.41 -9.78 3.16
CA ALA A 291 -25.30 -10.21 4.56
C ALA A 291 -23.89 -9.97 5.10
N PRO A 292 -23.75 -9.45 6.34
CA PRO A 292 -22.44 -9.31 6.95
C PRO A 292 -21.83 -10.69 7.26
N THR A 293 -20.56 -10.91 6.91
CA THR A 293 -19.82 -12.15 7.22
C THR A 293 -19.37 -12.24 8.68
N GLY A 294 -19.38 -11.10 9.37
CA GLY A 294 -18.95 -10.99 10.77
C GLY A 294 -19.43 -9.70 11.45
N ASN A 295 -18.88 -9.46 12.63
CA ASN A 295 -19.08 -8.20 13.33
C ASN A 295 -18.20 -7.11 12.72
N GLU A 296 -18.61 -5.86 12.93
CA GLU A 296 -17.73 -4.70 12.82
C GLU A 296 -16.46 -4.93 13.65
N PHE A 297 -15.30 -4.62 13.07
CA PHE A 297 -14.00 -4.72 13.75
C PHE A 297 -13.21 -3.43 13.57
N GLN A 298 -12.33 -3.17 14.54
CA GLN A 298 -11.47 -2.00 14.56
C GLN A 298 -10.17 -2.27 13.80
N VAL A 299 -9.79 -1.35 12.92
CA VAL A 299 -8.62 -1.45 12.06
C VAL A 299 -7.35 -0.98 12.76
N ASN A 300 -7.33 0.26 13.23
CA ASN A 300 -6.20 0.86 13.92
C ASN A 300 -6.23 0.52 15.41
N THR A 301 -5.07 0.29 16.03
CA THR A 301 -4.95 0.08 17.48
C THR A 301 -4.67 1.37 18.24
N VAL A 302 -4.14 2.38 17.54
CA VAL A 302 -3.82 3.70 18.10
C VAL A 302 -4.78 4.76 17.56
N ILE A 303 -5.46 5.46 18.47
CA ILE A 303 -6.38 6.57 18.15
C ILE A 303 -5.67 7.65 17.32
N SER A 304 -6.27 8.03 16.19
CA SER A 304 -5.87 9.20 15.40
C SER A 304 -6.40 10.46 16.06
N SER A 305 -5.53 11.42 16.39
CA SER A 305 -5.98 12.71 16.96
C SER A 305 -6.60 13.67 15.93
N ILE A 306 -6.48 13.34 14.65
CA ILE A 306 -7.11 14.03 13.53
C ILE A 306 -8.02 13.06 12.74
N LEU A 307 -8.78 13.58 11.78
CA LEU A 307 -9.58 12.77 10.86
C LEU A 307 -8.69 11.72 10.18
N ALA A 308 -9.18 10.48 10.12
CA ALA A 308 -8.38 9.35 9.66
C ALA A 308 -8.44 9.17 8.14
N HIS A 309 -9.54 9.55 7.47
CA HIS A 309 -9.72 9.39 6.02
C HIS A 309 -9.30 7.99 5.52
N PRO A 310 -9.98 6.91 5.97
CA PRO A 310 -9.60 5.57 5.57
C PRO A 310 -9.97 5.32 4.10
N VAL A 311 -9.06 4.68 3.39
CA VAL A 311 -9.27 4.14 2.05
C VAL A 311 -8.89 2.66 2.07
N LEU A 312 -9.55 1.86 1.24
CA LEU A 312 -9.25 0.44 1.13
C LEU A 312 -9.17 -0.02 -0.32
N ALA A 313 -8.41 -1.09 -0.54
CA ALA A 313 -8.39 -1.85 -1.78
C ALA A 313 -8.43 -3.35 -1.46
N THR A 314 -9.11 -4.13 -2.30
CA THR A 314 -9.36 -5.57 -2.14
C THR A 314 -8.83 -6.33 -3.36
N ASP A 315 -8.13 -7.44 -3.13
CA ASP A 315 -7.67 -8.33 -4.19
C ASP A 315 -8.78 -9.28 -4.69
N ALA A 316 -8.47 -10.13 -5.67
CA ALA A 316 -9.44 -11.05 -6.25
C ALA A 316 -9.95 -12.09 -5.24
N GLU A 317 -9.11 -12.50 -4.29
CA GLU A 317 -9.38 -13.49 -3.24
C GLU A 317 -10.16 -12.90 -2.06
N GLY A 318 -10.28 -11.57 -1.98
CA GLY A 318 -10.97 -10.86 -0.92
C GLY A 318 -10.08 -10.42 0.24
N ASN A 319 -8.76 -10.60 0.15
CA ASN A 319 -7.82 -9.95 1.07
C ASN A 319 -7.84 -8.44 0.79
N PHE A 320 -7.61 -7.64 1.81
CA PHE A 320 -7.75 -6.19 1.67
C PHE A 320 -6.77 -5.44 2.54
N VAL A 321 -6.44 -4.24 2.10
CA VAL A 321 -5.55 -3.32 2.80
C VAL A 321 -6.31 -2.05 3.07
N VAL A 322 -6.27 -1.59 4.32
CA VAL A 322 -6.82 -0.29 4.71
C VAL A 322 -5.67 0.65 4.99
N ALA A 323 -5.65 1.81 4.33
CA ALA A 323 -4.70 2.89 4.59
C ALA A 323 -5.44 4.10 5.20
N TRP A 324 -4.82 4.79 6.14
CA TRP A 324 -5.41 5.93 6.83
C TRP A 324 -4.35 6.92 7.32
N THR A 325 -4.78 8.15 7.57
CA THR A 325 -3.98 9.19 8.21
C THR A 325 -4.02 9.03 9.74
N ARG A 326 -2.86 9.04 10.39
CA ARG A 326 -2.74 9.05 11.86
C ARG A 326 -1.83 10.18 12.30
N ASN A 327 -2.46 11.21 12.87
CA ASN A 327 -1.81 12.44 13.34
C ASN A 327 -1.19 13.22 12.18
N GLN A 328 0.06 12.92 11.85
CA GLN A 328 0.74 13.53 10.71
C GLN A 328 1.13 12.49 9.67
N ASP A 329 1.22 11.20 9.99
CA ASP A 329 1.74 10.19 9.07
C ASP A 329 0.62 9.33 8.44
N ILE A 330 0.98 8.57 7.41
CA ILE A 330 0.13 7.55 6.79
C ILE A 330 0.44 6.18 7.39
N TYR A 331 -0.60 5.44 7.75
CA TYR A 331 -0.51 4.07 8.21
C TYR A 331 -1.36 3.15 7.35
N ALA A 332 -1.01 1.87 7.34
CA ALA A 332 -1.80 0.85 6.69
C ALA A 332 -1.81 -0.44 7.49
N ARG A 333 -2.77 -1.31 7.15
CA ARG A 333 -2.87 -2.66 7.69
C ARG A 333 -3.56 -3.58 6.70
N ALA A 334 -2.95 -4.75 6.49
CA ALA A 334 -3.45 -5.80 5.61
C ALA A 334 -4.27 -6.83 6.39
N TYR A 335 -5.25 -7.41 5.70
CA TYR A 335 -6.20 -8.39 6.23
C TYR A 335 -6.42 -9.50 5.22
N ASP A 336 -6.64 -10.72 5.71
CA ASP A 336 -7.11 -11.81 4.88
C ASP A 336 -8.61 -11.65 4.56
N ALA A 337 -9.10 -12.45 3.61
CA ALA A 337 -10.51 -12.49 3.25
C ALA A 337 -11.46 -12.83 4.41
N ALA A 338 -10.97 -13.41 5.50
CA ALA A 338 -11.76 -13.67 6.72
C ALA A 338 -11.79 -12.48 7.70
N GLY A 339 -11.09 -11.37 7.38
CA GLY A 339 -10.99 -10.19 8.22
C GLY A 339 -9.97 -10.32 9.36
N SER A 340 -9.09 -11.32 9.31
CA SER A 340 -7.97 -11.44 10.23
C SER A 340 -6.83 -10.57 9.74
N ALA A 341 -6.29 -9.73 10.62
CA ALA A 341 -5.13 -8.91 10.26
C ALA A 341 -3.93 -9.83 9.93
N LEU A 342 -3.34 -9.62 8.76
CA LEU A 342 -2.13 -10.31 8.31
C LEU A 342 -0.90 -9.72 9.01
N ASP A 343 -0.90 -8.40 9.21
CA ASP A 343 0.17 -7.63 9.83
C ASP A 343 -0.31 -6.80 11.03
N PRO A 344 0.62 -6.38 11.91
CA PRO A 344 0.45 -5.17 12.71
C PRO A 344 0.20 -3.94 11.82
N GLU A 345 -0.33 -2.87 12.40
CA GLU A 345 -0.31 -1.57 11.70
C GLU A 345 1.13 -1.13 11.44
N PHE A 346 1.41 -0.62 10.24
CA PHE A 346 2.72 -0.11 9.86
C PHE A 346 2.60 1.30 9.28
N ARG A 347 3.64 2.12 9.47
CA ARG A 347 3.71 3.46 8.87
C ARG A 347 4.18 3.32 7.41
N VAL A 348 3.47 3.97 6.50
CA VAL A 348 3.76 3.92 5.06
C VAL A 348 4.92 4.85 4.71
N ASN A 349 4.88 6.09 5.21
CA ASN A 349 5.89 7.10 4.93
C ASN A 349 7.09 7.02 5.90
N SER A 350 8.27 7.36 5.38
CA SER A 350 9.55 7.50 6.07
C SER A 350 9.87 8.96 6.32
N PHE A 351 9.39 9.87 5.46
CA PHE A 351 9.43 11.31 5.69
C PHE A 351 8.34 11.72 6.69
N THR A 352 8.74 12.11 7.89
CA THR A 352 7.83 12.44 9.01
C THR A 352 7.85 13.91 9.39
N ALA A 353 8.48 14.77 8.58
CA ALA A 353 8.47 16.20 8.83
C ALA A 353 7.20 16.80 8.20
N ASN A 354 6.50 17.65 8.95
CA ASN A 354 5.20 18.22 8.53
C ASN A 354 4.11 17.15 8.31
N ASP A 355 2.98 17.53 7.72
CA ASP A 355 1.82 16.66 7.56
C ASP A 355 1.91 15.78 6.29
N GLN A 356 1.51 14.53 6.44
CA GLN A 356 1.22 13.55 5.40
C GLN A 356 -0.28 13.19 5.49
N ARG A 357 -1.02 13.25 4.37
CA ARG A 357 -2.49 13.21 4.37
C ARG A 357 -3.05 12.51 3.14
N ASP A 358 -4.34 12.21 3.21
CA ASP A 358 -5.19 11.78 2.10
C ASP A 358 -4.58 10.61 1.31
N PRO A 359 -4.44 9.43 1.94
CA PRO A 359 -3.90 8.27 1.26
C PRO A 359 -4.84 7.79 0.15
N ALA A 360 -4.25 7.19 -0.87
CA ALA A 360 -4.91 6.39 -1.90
C ALA A 360 -4.21 5.04 -1.97
N VAL A 361 -4.96 3.97 -2.22
CA VAL A 361 -4.42 2.61 -2.30
C VAL A 361 -5.03 1.88 -3.50
N ALA A 362 -4.22 1.07 -4.17
CA ALA A 362 -4.66 0.11 -5.19
C ALA A 362 -3.84 -1.17 -5.05
N VAL A 363 -4.48 -2.31 -5.36
CA VAL A 363 -3.90 -3.65 -5.24
C VAL A 363 -4.14 -4.42 -6.54
N ASP A 364 -3.22 -5.30 -6.93
CA ASP A 364 -3.43 -6.25 -8.02
C ASP A 364 -3.94 -7.61 -7.52
N THR A 365 -4.01 -8.58 -8.43
CA THR A 365 -4.52 -9.92 -8.12
C THR A 365 -3.53 -10.79 -7.34
N ASP A 366 -2.25 -10.43 -7.33
CA ASP A 366 -1.23 -11.17 -6.58
C ASP A 366 -1.09 -10.62 -5.14
N GLY A 367 -1.71 -9.46 -4.88
CA GLY A 367 -1.69 -8.73 -3.61
C GLY A 367 -0.67 -7.59 -3.59
N ASP A 368 0.10 -7.39 -4.67
CA ASP A 368 1.02 -6.26 -4.74
C ASP A 368 0.22 -4.95 -4.75
N LEU A 369 0.71 -3.96 -4.01
CA LEU A 369 -0.03 -2.72 -3.81
C LEU A 369 0.83 -1.49 -3.96
N VAL A 370 0.15 -0.38 -4.26
CA VAL A 370 0.71 0.97 -4.19
C VAL A 370 -0.11 1.79 -3.22
N ILE A 371 0.56 2.51 -2.32
CA ILE A 371 -0.06 3.54 -1.49
C ILE A 371 0.53 4.88 -1.89
N ALA A 372 -0.32 5.82 -2.28
CA ALA A 372 0.04 7.21 -2.56
C ALA A 372 -0.52 8.14 -1.49
N TRP A 373 0.12 9.28 -1.24
CA TRP A 373 -0.33 10.27 -0.26
C TRP A 373 0.15 11.67 -0.61
N GLN A 374 -0.53 12.67 -0.04
CA GLN A 374 -0.08 14.06 -0.04
C GLN A 374 0.97 14.27 1.05
N SER A 375 2.11 14.87 0.73
CA SER A 375 3.20 15.16 1.69
C SER A 375 3.58 16.63 1.68
N GLN A 376 3.55 17.26 2.85
CA GLN A 376 3.78 18.69 3.01
C GLN A 376 5.27 19.05 3.01
N ASN A 377 5.67 19.93 2.09
CA ASN A 377 7.03 20.46 1.90
C ASN A 377 8.15 19.42 1.64
N GLN A 378 7.84 18.16 1.33
CA GLN A 378 8.87 17.14 1.08
C GLN A 378 9.61 17.37 -0.25
N ASP A 379 8.92 17.87 -1.27
CA ASP A 379 9.48 18.21 -2.59
C ASP A 379 9.96 19.67 -2.69
N GLY A 380 9.94 20.41 -1.58
CA GLY A 380 10.26 21.84 -1.52
C GLY A 380 9.15 22.78 -1.99
N SER A 381 8.00 22.24 -2.41
CA SER A 381 6.76 22.97 -2.71
C SER A 381 5.86 23.06 -1.46
N GLN A 382 4.56 23.40 -1.59
CA GLN A 382 3.65 23.35 -0.44
C GLN A 382 3.31 21.90 -0.09
N ASP A 383 2.85 21.13 -1.08
CA ASP A 383 2.46 19.75 -0.95
C ASP A 383 2.82 19.01 -2.25
N GLY A 384 3.43 17.84 -2.15
CA GLY A 384 3.69 16.93 -3.28
C GLY A 384 2.93 15.61 -3.11
N ILE A 385 2.79 14.84 -4.18
CA ILE A 385 2.24 13.47 -4.13
C ILE A 385 3.40 12.48 -4.10
N PHE A 386 3.44 11.64 -3.09
CA PHE A 386 4.43 10.58 -2.93
C PHE A 386 3.73 9.22 -2.98
N ALA A 387 4.48 8.18 -3.31
CA ALA A 387 3.98 6.82 -3.29
C ALA A 387 5.05 5.82 -2.86
N GLN A 388 4.57 4.69 -2.33
CA GLN A 388 5.37 3.53 -1.97
C GLN A 388 4.67 2.27 -2.49
N ARG A 389 5.46 1.37 -3.08
CA ARG A 389 5.00 0.04 -3.48
C ARG A 389 5.32 -0.98 -2.41
N TYR A 390 4.48 -1.99 -2.30
CA TYR A 390 4.71 -3.15 -1.46
C TYR A 390 4.38 -4.42 -2.24
N LEU A 391 5.13 -5.50 -2.01
CA LEU A 391 4.67 -6.84 -2.39
C LEU A 391 3.89 -7.40 -1.20
N LEU A 392 2.73 -7.99 -1.46
CA LEU A 392 2.23 -9.02 -0.55
C LEU A 392 2.78 -10.34 -1.08
N ASP A 393 3.76 -10.88 -0.36
CA ASP A 393 4.27 -12.19 -0.70
C ASP A 393 3.25 -13.27 -0.31
N THR A 394 2.32 -13.57 -1.21
CA THR A 394 1.33 -14.65 -1.07
C THR A 394 1.93 -16.04 -1.32
N ASP A 395 3.12 -16.09 -1.94
CA ASP A 395 3.87 -17.31 -2.30
C ASP A 395 5.16 -17.51 -1.46
N ALA A 396 5.41 -16.65 -0.49
CA ALA A 396 6.54 -16.76 0.44
C ALA A 396 6.44 -18.09 1.19
N PRO A 397 7.46 -18.95 1.18
CA PRO A 397 7.58 -19.93 2.24
C PRO A 397 7.67 -19.14 3.57
N ALA A 398 6.68 -19.34 4.44
CA ALA A 398 6.34 -18.48 5.58
C ALA A 398 7.41 -18.24 6.67
N ASN A 399 8.70 -18.52 6.45
CA ASN A 399 9.75 -18.39 7.46
C ASN A 399 11.12 -18.05 6.85
N VAL A 400 11.25 -16.96 6.09
CA VAL A 400 12.56 -16.38 5.78
C VAL A 400 12.65 -15.00 6.39
N GLN A 401 13.29 -14.90 7.56
CA GLN A 401 13.76 -13.63 8.11
C GLN A 401 15.15 -13.38 7.54
N ILE A 402 15.33 -12.28 6.79
CA ILE A 402 16.66 -11.76 6.48
C ILE A 402 17.06 -10.91 7.68
N VAL A 403 18.24 -11.17 8.23
CA VAL A 403 18.81 -10.38 9.33
C VAL A 403 20.20 -9.94 8.89
N ASP A 404 20.43 -8.63 8.85
CA ASP A 404 21.70 -8.04 8.40
C ASP A 404 22.24 -6.99 9.40
N ASP A 405 23.26 -6.23 8.98
CA ASP A 405 23.95 -5.25 9.81
C ASP A 405 23.20 -3.90 9.96
N ASN A 406 22.08 -3.71 9.23
CA ASN A 406 21.18 -2.55 9.33
C ASN A 406 19.98 -2.81 10.26
N ASP A 407 19.78 -4.05 10.70
CA ASP A 407 18.65 -4.42 11.55
C ASP A 407 18.85 -4.08 13.05
N PRO A 408 17.78 -3.70 13.77
CA PRO A 408 17.80 -3.61 15.23
C PRO A 408 18.23 -4.93 15.88
N GLY A 409 19.16 -4.88 16.84
CA GLY A 409 19.71 -6.08 17.49
C GLY A 409 21.03 -6.55 16.90
N PHE A 410 21.48 -5.98 15.79
CA PHE A 410 22.84 -6.18 15.31
C PHE A 410 23.88 -5.49 16.20
N SER A 411 24.97 -6.19 16.53
CA SER A 411 26.14 -5.56 17.14
C SER A 411 27.44 -6.24 16.71
N LYS A 412 28.50 -5.43 16.55
CA LYS A 412 29.86 -5.92 16.30
C LYS A 412 30.71 -5.76 17.55
N ILE A 413 31.23 -6.88 18.07
CA ILE A 413 32.07 -6.93 19.26
C ILE A 413 33.46 -7.44 18.87
N GLY A 414 34.50 -6.63 19.07
CA GLY A 414 35.87 -7.07 18.87
C GLY A 414 36.81 -5.98 18.35
N PRO A 415 38.12 -6.26 18.24
CA PRO A 415 39.15 -5.24 18.00
C PRO A 415 39.33 -4.84 16.53
N TRP A 416 38.57 -5.44 15.61
CA TRP A 416 38.80 -5.27 14.17
C TRP A 416 38.42 -3.86 13.73
N ALA A 417 39.21 -3.28 12.84
CA ALA A 417 38.96 -1.93 12.35
C ALA A 417 37.83 -1.94 11.30
N ASN A 418 37.02 -0.88 11.30
CA ASN A 418 36.11 -0.61 10.18
C ASN A 418 36.94 0.00 9.05
N GLY A 419 36.96 -0.63 7.88
CA GLY A 419 37.57 -0.08 6.68
C GLY A 419 36.51 0.28 5.67
N LEU A 420 36.71 1.40 4.97
CA LEU A 420 36.00 1.66 3.71
C LEU A 420 36.60 0.74 2.65
N GLY A 421 35.89 -0.32 2.28
CA GLY A 421 36.18 -1.03 1.04
C GLY A 421 35.78 -0.15 -0.15
N GLY A 422 36.38 -0.38 -1.31
CA GLY A 422 35.94 0.32 -2.52
C GLY A 422 34.52 -0.11 -2.88
N ARG A 423 33.64 0.88 -3.08
CA ARG A 423 32.18 0.79 -3.36
C ARG A 423 31.23 0.85 -2.14
N GLU A 424 31.59 1.62 -1.13
CA GLU A 424 30.64 2.16 -0.12
C GLU A 424 29.96 1.16 0.85
N ASN A 425 30.29 -0.14 0.83
CA ASN A 425 29.87 -1.10 1.88
C ASN A 425 30.94 -1.25 3.00
N HIS A 426 30.49 -1.51 4.22
CA HIS A 426 31.31 -1.57 5.44
C HIS A 426 32.09 -2.89 5.53
N HIS A 427 33.37 -2.91 5.17
CA HIS A 427 34.19 -4.11 5.37
C HIS A 427 34.90 -4.09 6.73
N PHE A 428 34.74 -5.16 7.51
CA PHE A 428 35.50 -5.35 8.75
C PHE A 428 36.79 -6.13 8.46
N LEU A 429 37.93 -5.56 8.85
CA LEU A 429 39.24 -6.12 8.53
C LEU A 429 40.14 -6.25 9.75
N ALA A 430 40.86 -7.36 9.81
CA ALA A 430 41.98 -7.55 10.73
C ALA A 430 43.25 -8.02 10.01
N THR A 431 44.36 -7.48 10.49
CA THR A 431 45.70 -7.80 10.01
C THR A 431 46.53 -8.25 11.20
N GLU A 432 47.10 -9.45 11.15
CA GLU A 432 48.09 -9.84 12.15
C GLU A 432 49.43 -9.19 11.79
N TYR A 433 49.91 -8.26 12.63
CA TYR A 433 51.27 -7.75 12.55
C TYR A 433 52.13 -8.48 13.58
N GLN A 434 53.43 -8.68 13.30
CA GLN A 434 54.34 -9.31 14.25
C GLN A 434 54.26 -8.60 15.61
N GLY A 435 53.77 -9.31 16.64
CA GLY A 435 53.63 -8.81 18.00
C GLY A 435 52.20 -8.55 18.48
N SER A 436 51.18 -8.79 17.65
CA SER A 436 49.78 -8.81 18.12
C SER A 436 49.55 -9.95 19.13
N PRO A 437 48.69 -9.76 20.15
CA PRO A 437 48.33 -10.83 21.07
C PRO A 437 47.73 -12.02 20.30
N PRO A 438 48.02 -13.27 20.71
CA PRO A 438 47.41 -14.44 20.10
C PRO A 438 45.90 -14.37 20.34
N GLU A 439 45.10 -14.52 19.27
CA GLU A 439 43.63 -14.52 19.27
C GLU A 439 42.97 -13.12 19.28
N ILE A 440 42.89 -12.47 18.11
CA ILE A 440 42.02 -11.31 17.89
C ILE A 440 40.76 -11.80 17.16
N ALA A 441 39.74 -12.24 17.89
CA ALA A 441 38.43 -12.58 17.33
C ALA A 441 37.54 -11.34 17.20
N SER A 442 36.66 -11.31 16.20
CA SER A 442 35.48 -10.44 16.19
C SER A 442 34.21 -11.26 16.09
N PHE A 443 33.16 -10.71 16.67
CA PHE A 443 31.83 -11.30 16.75
C PHE A 443 30.83 -10.35 16.12
N TRP A 444 29.95 -10.91 15.31
CA TRP A 444 28.71 -10.29 14.85
C TRP A 444 27.59 -10.95 15.64
N SER A 445 26.85 -10.18 16.43
CA SER A 445 25.69 -10.64 17.17
C SER A 445 24.43 -10.14 16.50
N PHE A 446 23.45 -11.02 16.39
CA PHE A 446 22.09 -10.71 15.96
C PHE A 446 21.17 -11.12 17.10
N ASP A 447 20.71 -10.14 17.88
CA ASP A 447 19.76 -10.34 18.98
C ASP A 447 18.31 -10.31 18.48
N ASP A 448 17.38 -10.79 19.32
CA ASP A 448 15.95 -10.86 19.04
C ASP A 448 15.56 -11.68 17.79
N VAL A 449 16.40 -12.65 17.40
CA VAL A 449 16.07 -13.58 16.31
C VAL A 449 15.08 -14.65 16.79
N LEU A 450 14.26 -15.17 15.87
CA LEU A 450 13.35 -16.27 16.18
C LEU A 450 14.09 -17.62 16.15
N PRO A 451 13.78 -18.58 17.04
CA PRO A 451 14.26 -19.94 16.91
C PRO A 451 13.86 -20.52 15.54
N GLY A 452 14.82 -21.07 14.79
CA GLY A 452 14.62 -21.45 13.40
C GLY A 452 15.86 -21.99 12.72
N ARG A 453 15.75 -22.25 11.41
CA ARG A 453 16.85 -22.71 10.58
C ARG A 453 17.38 -21.54 9.75
N TYR A 454 18.64 -21.17 9.97
CA TYR A 454 19.27 -20.02 9.33
C TYR A 454 20.33 -20.47 8.33
N ARG A 455 20.27 -19.92 7.11
CA ARG A 455 21.42 -19.89 6.19
C ARG A 455 22.25 -18.67 6.56
N VAL A 456 23.49 -18.89 6.98
CA VAL A 456 24.41 -17.80 7.33
C VAL A 456 25.39 -17.64 6.18
N SER A 457 25.60 -16.41 5.75
CA SER A 457 26.45 -16.06 4.61
C SER A 457 27.39 -14.92 5.00
N ALA A 458 28.51 -14.77 4.30
CA ALA A 458 29.41 -13.64 4.46
C ALA A 458 29.93 -13.17 3.11
N THR A 459 30.36 -11.91 3.01
CA THR A 459 30.99 -11.37 1.80
C THR A 459 32.37 -10.78 2.06
N TRP A 460 33.22 -10.77 1.04
CA TRP A 460 34.53 -10.13 1.05
C TRP A 460 35.10 -9.90 -0.35
N PHE A 461 36.11 -9.02 -0.43
CA PHE A 461 36.91 -8.82 -1.64
C PHE A 461 38.29 -9.47 -1.52
N SER A 462 38.69 -10.17 -2.58
CA SER A 462 40.06 -10.67 -2.77
C SER A 462 40.72 -9.97 -3.95
N PHE A 463 41.83 -9.26 -3.73
CA PHE A 463 42.57 -8.60 -4.80
C PHE A 463 43.44 -9.62 -5.55
N GLY A 464 43.16 -9.88 -6.83
CA GLY A 464 43.81 -10.97 -7.58
C GLY A 464 45.34 -10.97 -7.58
N ALA A 465 46.00 -9.80 -7.48
CA ALA A 465 47.47 -9.71 -7.38
C ALA A 465 48.01 -9.90 -5.95
N SER A 466 47.16 -9.75 -4.94
CA SER A 466 47.50 -9.82 -3.51
C SER A 466 46.80 -10.99 -2.79
N ALA A 467 46.08 -11.87 -3.48
CA ALA A 467 45.29 -12.95 -2.89
C ALA A 467 46.08 -13.83 -1.91
N SER A 468 47.41 -13.95 -2.10
CA SER A 468 48.31 -14.70 -1.21
C SER A 468 48.42 -14.14 0.20
N ILE A 469 48.03 -12.88 0.43
CA ILE A 469 48.00 -12.27 1.77
C ILE A 469 46.78 -12.72 2.55
N TYR A 470 45.73 -13.27 1.94
CA TYR A 470 44.56 -13.76 2.66
C TYR A 470 44.76 -15.23 3.08
N THR A 471 44.11 -15.60 4.19
CA THR A 471 44.04 -17.01 4.61
C THR A 471 43.24 -17.83 3.59
N ASN A 472 43.61 -19.10 3.45
CA ASN A 472 42.85 -20.07 2.66
C ASN A 472 41.97 -20.99 3.53
N ALA A 473 41.89 -20.71 4.83
CA ALA A 473 41.12 -21.47 5.80
C ALA A 473 40.68 -20.56 6.98
N ALA A 474 39.90 -19.53 6.68
CA ALA A 474 39.32 -18.62 7.68
C ALA A 474 38.21 -19.35 8.46
N PRO A 475 38.30 -19.49 9.79
CA PRO A 475 37.30 -20.21 10.57
C PRO A 475 36.14 -19.30 10.99
N PHE A 476 34.98 -19.46 10.35
CA PHE A 476 33.73 -18.86 10.79
C PHE A 476 32.99 -19.83 11.72
N THR A 477 32.73 -19.43 12.95
CA THR A 477 32.03 -20.24 13.95
C THR A 477 30.70 -19.61 14.30
N VAL A 478 29.60 -20.36 14.15
CA VAL A 478 28.25 -19.91 14.51
C VAL A 478 27.84 -20.49 15.88
N THR A 479 27.37 -19.64 16.79
CA THR A 479 26.88 -20.02 18.13
C THR A 479 25.49 -19.47 18.42
N ASP A 480 24.80 -20.09 19.38
CA ASP A 480 23.41 -19.82 19.76
C ASP A 480 23.32 -19.38 21.25
N SER A 481 22.44 -18.42 21.55
CA SER A 481 22.45 -17.57 22.75
C SER A 481 22.05 -18.20 24.08
N ASP A 482 21.52 -19.42 24.08
CA ASP A 482 21.31 -20.18 25.32
C ASP A 482 22.50 -21.10 25.62
N VAL A 483 23.53 -20.50 26.22
CA VAL A 483 24.74 -21.13 26.79
C VAL A 483 25.71 -21.77 25.78
N GLY A 484 26.50 -20.95 25.06
CA GLY A 484 27.84 -21.31 24.58
C GLY A 484 27.97 -22.55 23.67
N GLN A 485 26.91 -22.93 22.95
CA GLN A 485 26.93 -24.07 22.02
C GLN A 485 27.30 -23.63 20.61
N VAL A 486 28.43 -24.13 20.12
CA VAL A 486 28.81 -24.04 18.71
C VAL A 486 27.86 -24.89 17.87
N ARG A 487 27.20 -24.25 16.90
CA ARG A 487 26.33 -24.88 15.90
C ARG A 487 27.13 -25.41 14.71
N GLY A 488 28.23 -24.75 14.37
CA GLY A 488 29.23 -25.30 13.47
C GLY A 488 30.35 -24.30 13.18
N THR A 489 31.41 -24.80 12.56
CA THR A 489 32.54 -24.00 12.08
C THR A 489 32.82 -24.34 10.62
N THR A 490 32.92 -23.30 9.79
CA THR A 490 33.19 -23.43 8.35
C THR A 490 34.52 -22.75 8.02
N LEU A 491 35.37 -23.48 7.29
CA LEU A 491 36.68 -22.98 6.84
C LEU A 491 36.56 -22.40 5.44
N ILE A 492 36.75 -21.09 5.31
CA ILE A 492 36.58 -20.34 4.06
C ILE A 492 37.91 -19.98 3.42
N ASN A 493 38.01 -20.16 2.09
CA ASN A 493 39.18 -19.78 1.32
C ASN A 493 39.09 -18.33 0.81
N GLN A 494 39.54 -17.37 1.61
CA GLN A 494 39.46 -15.94 1.28
C GLN A 494 40.47 -15.48 0.20
N ARG A 495 41.28 -16.39 -0.34
CA ARG A 495 42.07 -16.14 -1.56
C ARG A 495 41.22 -16.10 -2.83
N GLN A 496 39.98 -16.56 -2.75
CA GLN A 496 39.00 -16.51 -3.81
C GLN A 496 37.91 -15.51 -3.42
N MET A 497 37.29 -14.87 -4.42
CA MET A 497 36.07 -14.12 -4.19
C MET A 497 34.92 -15.09 -3.86
N PRO A 498 33.95 -14.67 -3.03
CA PRO A 498 32.72 -15.43 -2.83
C PRO A 498 32.05 -15.79 -4.17
N ASN A 499 31.35 -16.93 -4.23
CA ASN A 499 30.73 -17.36 -5.50
C ASN A 499 29.43 -18.18 -5.39
N ASP A 500 28.80 -18.25 -4.23
CA ASP A 500 27.58 -19.04 -4.05
C ASP A 500 26.33 -18.30 -4.58
N PHE A 501 26.22 -17.00 -4.32
CA PHE A 501 25.15 -16.16 -4.87
C PHE A 501 25.59 -14.68 -5.00
N THR A 502 24.70 -13.84 -5.54
CA THR A 502 24.91 -12.39 -5.66
C THR A 502 23.72 -11.67 -5.08
N ASP A 503 23.97 -10.68 -4.23
CA ASP A 503 22.97 -9.82 -3.62
C ASP A 503 23.54 -8.42 -3.40
N ASP A 504 22.71 -7.40 -3.58
CA ASP A 504 23.10 -5.97 -3.64
C ASP A 504 24.37 -5.68 -4.47
N GLY A 505 24.48 -6.34 -5.63
CA GLY A 505 25.63 -6.19 -6.53
C GLY A 505 26.95 -6.77 -6.01
N SER A 506 26.93 -7.49 -4.88
CA SER A 506 28.09 -8.12 -4.24
C SER A 506 27.98 -9.65 -4.26
N PRO A 507 29.08 -10.39 -4.46
CA PRO A 507 29.06 -11.85 -4.37
C PRO A 507 29.10 -12.30 -2.90
N TRP A 508 28.42 -13.39 -2.59
CA TRP A 508 28.31 -13.94 -1.22
C TRP A 508 28.69 -15.42 -1.18
N GLU A 509 29.18 -15.86 -0.01
CA GLU A 509 29.54 -17.24 0.28
C GLU A 509 28.70 -17.76 1.46
N ASP A 510 28.21 -18.99 1.33
CA ASP A 510 27.47 -19.67 2.37
C ASP A 510 28.41 -20.26 3.41
N LEU A 511 28.24 -19.84 4.66
CA LEU A 511 28.90 -20.45 5.80
C LEU A 511 28.19 -21.74 6.22
N GLY A 512 26.93 -21.93 5.81
CA GLY A 512 26.15 -23.14 6.02
C GLY A 512 24.75 -22.87 6.54
N VAL A 513 24.06 -23.95 6.89
CA VAL A 513 22.71 -23.91 7.44
C VAL A 513 22.73 -24.43 8.88
N PHE A 514 22.22 -23.62 9.81
CA PHE A 514 22.32 -23.85 11.25
C PHE A 514 20.93 -23.82 11.88
N ASP A 515 20.65 -24.79 12.76
CA ASP A 515 19.43 -24.80 13.57
C ASP A 515 19.70 -23.98 14.85
N ILE A 516 18.96 -22.88 15.02
CA ILE A 516 19.03 -21.91 16.13
C ILE A 516 17.81 -22.12 17.02
N VAL A 517 18.04 -22.20 18.32
CA VAL A 517 17.02 -22.53 19.34
C VAL A 517 16.82 -21.36 20.31
N GLY A 518 17.85 -20.55 20.53
CA GLY A 518 17.80 -19.33 21.33
C GLY A 518 17.33 -18.11 20.53
N SER A 519 17.44 -16.95 21.18
CA SER A 519 17.00 -15.66 20.64
C SER A 519 18.13 -14.77 20.11
N SER A 520 19.35 -15.29 20.00
CA SER A 520 20.46 -14.59 19.36
C SER A 520 21.38 -15.53 18.60
N ILE A 521 21.94 -15.04 17.50
CA ILE A 521 22.99 -15.71 16.72
C ILE A 521 24.28 -14.93 16.91
N PHE A 522 25.38 -15.63 17.14
CA PHE A 522 26.71 -15.03 17.06
C PHE A 522 27.52 -15.72 15.97
N VAL A 523 28.11 -14.91 15.09
CA VAL A 523 29.11 -15.36 14.12
C VAL A 523 30.47 -14.88 14.61
N GLN A 524 31.42 -15.78 14.81
CA GLN A 524 32.79 -15.47 15.22
C GLN A 524 33.74 -15.76 14.07
N LEU A 525 34.63 -14.81 13.77
CA LEU A 525 35.76 -15.04 12.87
C LEU A 525 37.08 -14.85 13.64
N ASP A 526 37.86 -15.92 13.72
CA ASP A 526 39.16 -15.89 14.39
C ASP A 526 40.28 -15.50 13.43
N SER A 527 41.24 -14.72 13.94
CA SER A 527 42.46 -14.35 13.22
C SER A 527 43.58 -15.38 13.33
N VAL A 528 43.34 -16.57 13.91
CA VAL A 528 44.39 -17.57 14.14
C VAL A 528 44.98 -18.07 12.81
N PRO A 529 46.30 -17.92 12.56
CA PRO A 529 46.91 -18.38 11.32
C PRO A 529 47.30 -19.85 11.41
N LEU A 530 47.07 -20.62 10.34
CA LEU A 530 47.85 -21.83 10.05
C LEU A 530 49.13 -21.51 9.25
N ASN A 531 49.62 -20.26 9.21
CA ASN A 531 50.85 -19.92 8.48
C ASN A 531 51.60 -18.66 9.00
N PRO A 532 52.94 -18.73 9.22
CA PRO A 532 53.76 -17.62 9.71
C PRO A 532 54.03 -16.46 8.71
N ASN A 533 53.35 -16.39 7.57
CA ASN A 533 53.47 -15.30 6.60
C ASN A 533 52.18 -14.46 6.61
N LEU A 534 52.25 -13.22 7.12
CA LEU A 534 51.22 -12.16 7.10
C LEU A 534 49.88 -12.58 6.44
N GLN A 535 48.93 -13.07 7.24
CA GLN A 535 47.60 -13.46 6.76
C GLN A 535 46.54 -12.45 7.20
N TYR A 536 45.71 -12.03 6.24
CA TYR A 536 44.57 -11.13 6.40
C TYR A 536 43.29 -11.97 6.48
N VAL A 537 42.35 -11.53 7.33
CA VAL A 537 40.96 -11.98 7.37
C VAL A 537 40.04 -10.78 7.22
N VAL A 538 38.94 -10.97 6.49
CA VAL A 538 37.96 -9.93 6.16
C VAL A 538 36.56 -10.54 6.20
N ALA A 539 35.57 -9.82 6.68
CA ALA A 539 34.18 -10.22 6.60
C ALA A 539 33.28 -8.99 6.61
N ASP A 540 32.12 -9.18 6.01
CA ASP A 540 30.89 -8.44 6.22
C ASP A 540 29.81 -9.49 6.43
#